data_AF-A0A840I3U1-F1
#
_entry.id   AF-A0A840I3U1-F1
#
_cell.length_a   1.000
_cell.length_b   1.000
_cell.length_c   1.000
_cell.angle_alpha   90.00
_cell.angle_beta   90.00
_cell.angle_gamma   90.00
#
_symmetry.space_group_name_H-M   'P 1'
#
loop_
_entity.id
_entity.type
_entity.pdbx_description
1 polymer ?
#
loop_
_entity_poly.entity_id
_entity_poly.type
_entity_poly.pdbx_seq_one_letter_code
_entity_poly.pdbx_strand_id
1 'polypeptide(L)' 'MTEQTDASEDPAEAIRAVIRATVSASGEPDPSVLPNLVRAQLRGHDTAGHDVDAYIREVLAEMRDA' A
#
# COMPACT_ATOMS: atom_id res chain seq x y z
N MET A 1 14.01 16.07 15.54
CA MET A 1 12.75 16.42 14.85
C MET A 1 13.13 16.75 13.42
N THR A 2 13.09 15.83 12.46
CA THR A 2 12.18 14.70 12.26
C THR A 2 12.98 13.64 11.53
N GLU A 3 12.99 12.40 12.03
CA GLU A 3 13.51 11.24 11.31
C GLU A 3 12.69 11.12 10.01
N GLN A 4 13.25 11.62 8.91
CA GLN A 4 12.85 11.19 7.57
C GLN A 4 13.39 9.77 7.45
N THR A 5 12.57 8.80 7.83
CA THR A 5 12.86 7.39 7.63
C THR A 5 13.09 7.16 6.15
N ASP A 6 14.31 6.74 5.87
CA ASP A 6 14.76 6.08 4.66
C ASP A 6 13.74 5.01 4.25
N ALA A 7 12.87 5.32 3.30
CA ALA A 7 11.89 4.40 2.73
C ALA A 7 12.32 3.93 1.33
N SER A 8 13.62 3.93 1.05
CA SER A 8 14.11 4.07 -0.32
C SER A 8 14.96 2.93 -0.87
N GLU A 9 15.08 1.79 -0.18
CA GLU A 9 15.76 0.61 -0.75
C GLU A 9 14.91 -0.67 -0.81
N ASP A 10 13.81 -0.77 -0.04
CA ASP A 10 12.92 -1.93 -0.05
C ASP A 10 11.65 -1.71 -0.90
N PRO A 11 11.54 -2.32 -2.10
CA PRO A 11 10.35 -2.19 -2.95
C PRO A 11 9.06 -2.66 -2.26
N ALA A 12 9.18 -3.61 -1.33
CA ALA A 12 8.06 -4.10 -0.52
C ALA A 12 7.51 -3.02 0.45
N GLU A 13 8.39 -2.30 1.14
CA GLU A 13 8.01 -1.22 2.05
C GLU A 13 7.36 -0.05 1.28
N ALA A 14 7.92 0.29 0.11
CA ALA A 14 7.37 1.30 -0.78
C ALA A 14 5.93 0.94 -1.22
N ILE A 15 5.68 -0.33 -1.59
CA ILE A 15 4.34 -0.81 -1.95
C ILE A 15 3.39 -0.69 -0.76
N ARG A 16 3.81 -1.11 0.44
CA ARG A 16 3.00 -1.00 1.67
C ARG A 16 2.69 0.45 2.05
N ALA A 17 3.64 1.36 1.85
CA ALA A 17 3.44 2.79 2.08
C ALA A 17 2.39 3.37 1.11
N VAL A 18 2.45 3.01 -0.17
CA VAL A 18 1.45 3.41 -1.17
C VAL A 18 0.07 2.87 -0.78
N ILE A 19 -0.04 1.59 -0.39
CA ILE A 19 -1.32 1.00 0.04
C ILE A 19 -1.90 1.76 1.23
N ARG A 20 -1.11 2.00 2.28
CA ARG A 20 -1.56 2.75 3.48
C ARG A 20 -2.00 4.17 3.11
N ALA A 21 -1.25 4.86 2.25
CA ALA A 21 -1.63 6.19 1.78
C ALA A 21 -2.94 6.18 0.99
N THR A 22 -3.13 5.21 0.09
CA THR A 22 -4.38 5.05 -0.68
C THR A 22 -5.58 4.72 0.20
N VAL A 23 -5.40 3.86 1.21
CA VAL A 23 -6.42 3.54 2.20
C VAL A 23 -6.81 4.79 3.01
N SER A 24 -5.82 5.49 3.59
CA SER A 24 -6.07 6.70 4.39
C SER A 24 -6.71 7.82 3.57
N ALA A 25 -6.35 7.97 2.29
CA ALA A 25 -6.95 8.94 1.40
C ALA A 25 -8.40 8.60 1.03
N SER A 26 -8.78 7.31 1.04
CA SER A 26 -10.13 6.85 0.70
C SER A 26 -11.09 6.86 1.90
N GLY A 27 -10.57 6.99 3.14
CA GLY A 27 -11.35 7.10 4.38
C GLY A 27 -11.97 5.78 4.85
N GLU A 28 -12.75 5.13 3.98
CA GLU A 28 -13.25 3.76 4.13
C GLU A 28 -13.04 3.06 2.79
N PRO A 29 -11.89 2.42 2.57
CA PRO A 29 -11.68 1.76 1.32
C PRO A 29 -12.58 0.53 1.22
N ASP A 30 -13.52 0.57 0.27
CA ASP A 30 -14.24 -0.65 -0.07
C ASP A 30 -13.21 -1.70 -0.54
N PRO A 31 -13.17 -2.89 0.07
CA PRO A 31 -12.17 -3.92 -0.26
C PRO A 31 -12.29 -4.38 -1.72
N SER A 32 -13.41 -4.09 -2.38
CA SER A 32 -13.64 -4.38 -3.80
C SER A 32 -12.97 -3.35 -4.73
N VAL A 33 -12.80 -2.10 -4.28
CA VAL A 33 -12.24 -1.00 -5.09
C VAL A 33 -10.79 -0.69 -4.76
N LEU A 34 -10.35 -0.95 -3.52
CA LEU A 34 -8.98 -0.67 -3.10
C LEU A 34 -7.91 -1.32 -4.00
N PRO A 35 -8.03 -2.60 -4.41
CA PRO A 35 -7.01 -3.21 -5.26
C PRO A 35 -6.83 -2.50 -6.60
N ASN A 36 -7.92 -1.99 -7.16
CA ASN A 36 -7.88 -1.22 -8.40
C ASN A 36 -7.20 0.13 -8.21
N LEU A 37 -7.48 0.83 -7.10
CA LEU A 37 -6.84 2.11 -6.77
C LEU A 37 -5.34 1.95 -6.52
N VAL A 38 -4.95 0.97 -5.72
CA VAL A 38 -3.54 0.68 -5.43
C VAL A 38 -2.78 0.32 -6.70
N ARG A 39 -3.34 -0.56 -7.55
CA ARG A 39 -2.71 -0.91 -8.84
C ARG A 39 -2.60 0.30 -9.77
N ALA A 40 -3.58 1.21 -9.76
CA ALA A 40 -3.50 2.46 -10.51
C ALA A 40 -2.38 3.38 -9.98
N GLN A 41 -2.19 3.42 -8.66
CA GLN A 41 -1.14 4.19 -8.00
C GLN A 41 0.26 3.60 -8.26
N LEU A 42 0.37 2.26 -8.26
CA LEU A 42 1.60 1.52 -8.56
C LEU A 42 1.88 1.41 -10.07
N ARG A 43 1.02 1.98 -10.92
CA ARG A 43 1.20 1.96 -12.37
C ARG A 43 2.42 2.79 -12.75
N GLY A 44 3.55 2.11 -12.99
CA GLY A 44 4.85 2.73 -13.25
C GLY A 44 5.89 2.48 -12.17
N HIS A 45 5.51 1.85 -11.04
CA HIS A 45 6.45 1.26 -10.09
C HIS A 45 6.85 -0.15 -10.53
N ASP A 46 8.12 -0.49 -10.34
CA ASP A 46 8.58 -1.86 -10.51
C ASP A 46 8.02 -2.72 -9.37
N THR A 47 6.92 -3.40 -9.69
CA THR A 47 6.25 -4.37 -8.81
C THR A 47 6.62 -5.79 -9.21
N ALA A 48 7.62 -5.96 -10.09
CA ALA A 48 7.99 -7.25 -10.65
C ALA A 48 8.50 -8.17 -9.54
N GLY A 49 7.72 -9.20 -9.23
CA GLY A 49 8.01 -10.16 -8.15
C GLY A 49 7.33 -9.87 -6.81
N HIS A 50 6.54 -8.79 -6.71
CA HIS A 50 5.79 -8.45 -5.51
C HIS A 50 4.29 -8.68 -5.69
N ASP A 51 3.72 -9.48 -4.79
CA ASP A 51 2.29 -9.77 -4.80
C ASP A 51 1.51 -8.63 -4.12
N VAL A 52 1.21 -7.61 -4.93
CA VAL A 52 0.50 -6.39 -4.48
C VAL A 52 -0.83 -6.74 -3.81
N ASP A 53 -1.54 -7.75 -4.32
CA ASP A 53 -2.80 -8.23 -3.75
C ASP A 53 -2.61 -8.81 -2.35
N ALA A 54 -1.53 -9.54 -2.11
CA ALA A 54 -1.20 -10.03 -0.77
C ALA A 54 -0.96 -8.88 0.20
N TYR A 55 -0.16 -7.88 -0.20
CA TYR A 55 0.10 -6.70 0.63
C TYR A 55 -1.16 -5.88 0.91
N ILE A 56 -2.06 -5.74 -0.06
CA ILE A 56 -3.35 -5.09 0.14
C ILE A 56 -4.15 -5.80 1.24
N ARG A 57 -4.24 -7.13 1.17
CA ARG A 57 -4.97 -7.92 2.18
C ARG A 57 -4.33 -7.84 3.55
N GLU A 58 -3.01 -7.88 3.64
CA GLU A 58 -2.28 -7.70 4.90
C GLU A 58 -2.63 -6.34 5.53
N VAL A 59 -2.47 -5.25 4.79
CA VAL A 59 -2.73 -3.89 5.32
C VAL A 59 -4.20 -3.72 5.71
N LEU A 60 -5.14 -4.23 4.90
CA LEU A 60 -6.57 -4.20 5.24
C LEU A 60 -6.90 -5.03 6.49
N ALA A 61 -6.22 -6.17 6.68
CA ALA A 61 -6.40 -6.99 7.87
C ALA A 61 -5.85 -6.29 9.11
N GLU A 62 -4.66 -5.67 9.02
CA GLU A 62 -4.07 -4.88 10.11
C GLU A 62 -4.99 -3.72 10.51
N MET A 63 -5.55 -2.99 9.53
CA MET A 63 -6.43 -1.86 9.81
C MET A 63 -7.81 -2.23 10.34
N ARG A 64 -8.27 -3.46 10.13
CA ARG A 64 -9.54 -3.94 10.69
C ARG A 64 -9.39 -4.41 12.14
N ASP A 65 -8.18 -4.80 12.53
CA ASP A 65 -7.87 -5.31 13.88
C ASP A 65 -7.37 -4.20 14.83
N ALA A 66 -6.86 -3.09 14.28
CA ALA A 66 -6.40 -1.89 15.00
C ALA A 66 -7.52 -0.93 15.42
#